data_AF-V5IHF2-F1
#
_entry.id   AF-V5IHF2-F1
#
_cell.length_a   1.000
_cell.length_b   1.000
_cell.length_c   1.000
_cell.angle_alpha   90.00
_cell.angle_beta   90.00
_cell.angle_gamma   90.00
#
_symmetry.space_group_name_H-M   'P 1'
#
loop_
_entity.id
_entity.type
_entity.pdbx_description
1 polymer ?
#
loop_
_entity_poly.entity_id
_entity_poly.type
_entity_poly.pdbx_seq_one_letter_code
_entity_poly.pdbx_strand_id
1 'polypeptide(L)'
;LGTEWAEVEAVELLNDGSGLGFGIVGGRSTGVVVKTVLPGGVADRDGRLQSGDHILQIGDVNLRGLGSDQVASVLRQAGAGVRLVVARPSEAGSEG
;
A
#
# COMPACT_ATOMS: atom_id res chain seq x y z
N LEU A 1 10.74 -24.26 -11.15
CA LEU A 1 9.63 -23.42 -11.64
C LEU A 1 8.82 -23.00 -10.43
N GLY A 2 9.39 -22.14 -9.59
CA GLY A 2 8.73 -21.66 -8.38
C GLY A 2 7.69 -20.64 -8.81
N THR A 3 6.42 -20.97 -8.64
CA THR A 3 5.35 -20.02 -8.90
C THR A 3 5.46 -18.95 -7.81
N GLU A 4 5.88 -17.75 -8.18
CA GLU A 4 5.93 -16.61 -7.27
C GLU A 4 4.48 -16.12 -7.06
N TRP A 5 3.72 -16.82 -6.22
CA TRP A 5 2.40 -16.34 -5.83
C TRP A 5 2.59 -15.08 -4.98
N ALA A 6 2.17 -13.93 -5.50
CA ALA A 6 2.07 -12.73 -4.68
C ALA A 6 0.94 -12.95 -3.66
N GLU A 7 1.26 -12.87 -2.37
CA GLU A 7 0.24 -12.95 -1.32
C GLU A 7 -0.55 -11.65 -1.33
N VAL A 8 -1.85 -11.74 -1.61
CA VAL A 8 -2.73 -10.57 -1.64
C VAL A 8 -3.42 -10.44 -0.29
N GLU A 9 -3.22 -9.31 0.36
CA GLU A 9 -3.79 -9.00 1.66
C GLU A 9 -4.57 -7.69 1.63
N ALA A 10 -5.71 -7.65 2.33
CA ALA A 10 -6.51 -6.44 2.51
C ALA A 10 -6.25 -5.84 3.89
N VAL A 11 -5.70 -4.62 3.92
CA VAL A 11 -5.35 -3.86 5.11
C VAL A 11 -6.33 -2.70 5.28
N GLU A 12 -6.85 -2.50 6.48
CA GLU A 12 -7.79 -1.41 6.77
C GLU A 12 -7.14 -0.46 7.78
N LEU A 13 -6.83 0.75 7.33
CA LEU A 13 -6.17 1.76 8.15
C LEU A 13 -7.15 2.87 8.50
N LEU A 14 -7.22 3.19 9.79
CA LEU A 14 -8.03 4.29 10.31
C LEU A 14 -7.14 5.51 10.54
N ASN A 15 -7.38 6.56 9.77
CA ASN A 15 -6.68 7.83 9.92
C ASN A 15 -7.15 8.52 11.21
N ASP A 16 -6.25 8.67 12.18
CA ASP A 16 -6.49 9.35 13.46
C ASP A 16 -6.42 10.88 13.38
N GLY A 17 -6.21 11.44 12.18
CA GLY A 17 -6.00 12.87 11.95
C GLY A 17 -4.54 13.24 11.70
N SER A 18 -3.58 12.36 12.01
CA SER A 18 -2.16 12.52 11.66
C SER A 18 -1.79 12.06 10.24
N GLY A 19 -2.71 11.41 9.54
CA GLY A 19 -2.49 10.77 8.24
C GLY A 19 -2.24 9.27 8.37
N LEU A 20 -2.07 8.58 7.24
CA LEU A 20 -1.98 7.12 7.21
C LEU A 20 -0.59 6.57 7.60
N GLY A 21 0.43 7.43 7.65
CA GLY A 21 1.75 7.02 8.10
C GLY A 21 2.54 6.19 7.08
N PHE A 22 2.30 6.30 5.77
CA PHE A 22 3.12 5.62 4.76
C PHE A 22 3.31 6.47 3.50
N GLY A 23 4.42 6.24 2.79
CA GLY A 23 4.74 6.86 1.51
C GLY A 23 4.64 5.85 0.37
N ILE A 24 4.13 6.31 -0.77
CA ILE A 24 4.02 5.50 -1.98
C ILE A 24 4.95 6.02 -3.08
N VAL A 25 5.38 5.14 -3.96
CA VAL A 25 6.13 5.45 -5.18
C VAL A 25 5.56 4.68 -6.36
N GLY A 26 5.92 5.11 -7.57
CA GLY A 26 5.43 4.52 -8.80
C GLY A 26 4.24 5.27 -9.40
N GLY A 27 3.55 4.63 -10.33
CA GLY A 27 2.45 5.24 -11.08
C GLY A 27 1.96 4.35 -12.21
N ARG A 28 1.37 4.98 -13.24
CA ARG A 28 0.60 4.31 -14.29
C ARG A 28 1.27 3.09 -14.94
N SER A 29 2.58 3.17 -15.18
CA SER A 29 3.32 2.13 -15.90
C SER A 29 3.97 1.09 -14.98
N THR A 30 4.32 1.46 -13.75
CA THR A 30 5.08 0.62 -12.81
C THR A 30 4.22 0.02 -11.71
N GLY A 31 2.95 0.45 -11.59
CA GLY A 31 2.16 0.20 -10.40
C GLY A 31 2.56 1.10 -9.22
N VAL A 32 1.82 0.97 -8.12
CA VAL A 32 2.00 1.75 -6.90
C VAL A 32 2.60 0.84 -5.84
N VAL A 33 3.70 1.28 -5.22
CA VAL A 33 4.44 0.51 -4.23
C VAL A 33 4.62 1.33 -2.96
N VAL A 34 4.52 0.69 -1.81
CA VAL A 34 4.84 1.31 -0.53
C VAL A 34 6.35 1.49 -0.45
N LYS A 35 6.80 2.74 -0.36
CA LYS A 35 8.23 3.10 -0.25
C LYS A 35 8.71 3.17 1.18
N THR A 36 7.89 3.76 2.04
CA THR A 36 8.21 4.01 3.44
C THR A 36 6.98 3.80 4.30
N VAL A 37 7.19 3.30 5.50
CA VAL A 37 6.20 3.27 6.56
C VAL A 37 6.78 4.11 7.71
N LEU A 38 6.01 5.06 8.21
CA LEU A 38 6.42 5.99 9.26
C LEU A 38 6.30 5.31 10.61
N PRO A 39 7.40 5.20 11.39
CA PRO A 39 7.37 4.56 12.70
C PRO A 39 6.43 5.30 13.65
N GLY A 40 5.55 4.57 14.32
CA GLY A 40 4.50 5.12 15.19
C GLY A 40 3.28 5.69 14.46
N GLY A 41 3.26 5.69 13.12
CA GLY A 41 2.09 6.05 12.32
C GLY A 41 1.05 4.93 12.25
N VAL A 42 -0.13 5.22 11.65
CA VAL A 42 -1.24 4.26 11.56
C VAL A 42 -0.82 2.95 10.89
N ALA A 43 -0.15 3.02 9.73
CA ALA A 43 0.33 1.85 9.00
C ALA A 43 1.34 1.01 9.80
N ASP A 44 2.26 1.66 10.54
CA ASP A 44 3.25 0.98 11.37
C ASP A 44 2.61 0.30 12.58
N ARG A 45 1.66 0.98 13.23
CA ARG A 45 0.92 0.46 14.38
C ARG A 45 0.02 -0.71 14.02
N ASP A 46 -0.52 -0.71 12.81
CA ASP A 46 -1.27 -1.85 12.27
C ASP A 46 -0.33 -3.03 11.95
N GLY A 47 0.87 -2.73 11.42
CA GLY A 47 1.96 -3.69 11.21
C GLY A 47 1.77 -4.61 10.00
N ARG A 48 0.62 -4.55 9.31
CA ARG A 48 0.33 -5.39 8.14
C ARG A 48 0.88 -4.79 6.85
N LEU A 49 0.88 -3.46 6.74
CA LEU A 49 1.44 -2.74 5.60
C LEU A 49 2.96 -2.60 5.76
N GLN A 50 3.71 -3.07 4.77
CA GLN A 50 5.17 -3.06 4.79
C GLN A 50 5.75 -2.34 3.56
N SER A 51 6.97 -1.83 3.69
CA SER A 51 7.70 -1.28 2.55
C SER A 51 7.99 -2.39 1.53
N GLY A 52 7.71 -2.14 0.25
CA GLY A 52 7.82 -3.11 -0.84
C GLY A 52 6.48 -3.70 -1.28
N ASP A 53 5.42 -3.53 -0.48
CA ASP A 53 4.09 -4.01 -0.84
C ASP A 53 3.51 -3.23 -2.04
N HIS A 54 2.93 -3.95 -2.99
CA HIS A 54 2.26 -3.35 -4.15
C HIS A 54 0.80 -3.04 -3.85
N ILE A 55 0.40 -1.78 -3.92
CA ILE A 55 -1.00 -1.39 -3.74
C ILE A 55 -1.76 -1.61 -5.05
N LEU A 56 -2.73 -2.52 -5.01
CA LEU A 56 -3.61 -2.85 -6.14
C LEU A 56 -4.88 -1.99 -6.13
N GLN A 57 -5.44 -1.75 -4.95
CA GLN A 57 -6.72 -1.05 -4.78
C GLN A 57 -6.75 -0.23 -3.48
N ILE A 58 -7.47 0.89 -3.51
CA ILE A 58 -7.70 1.78 -2.37
C ILE A 58 -9.20 2.03 -2.25
N GLY A 59 -9.79 1.62 -1.14
CA GLY A 59 -11.24 1.51 -0.97
C GLY A 59 -11.82 0.64 -2.07
N ASP A 60 -12.67 1.26 -2.88
CA ASP A 60 -13.30 0.68 -4.06
C ASP A 60 -12.64 1.11 -5.38
N VAL A 61 -11.55 1.87 -5.32
CA VAL A 61 -10.86 2.42 -6.49
C VAL A 61 -9.64 1.58 -6.85
N ASN A 62 -9.69 0.96 -8.03
CA ASN A 62 -8.56 0.21 -8.57
C ASN A 62 -7.47 1.16 -9.05
N LEU A 63 -6.23 0.95 -8.60
CA LEU A 63 -5.10 1.83 -8.95
C LEU A 63 -4.47 1.50 -10.31
N ARG A 64 -4.88 0.40 -10.94
CA ARG A 64 -4.31 -0.07 -12.19
C ARG A 64 -4.51 0.98 -13.28
N GLY A 65 -3.40 1.54 -13.76
CA GLY A 65 -3.40 2.57 -14.79
C GLY A 65 -3.62 4.01 -14.28
N LEU A 66 -3.71 4.22 -12.96
CA LEU A 66 -3.74 5.55 -12.36
C LEU A 66 -2.33 6.12 -12.20
N GLY A 67 -2.21 7.44 -12.38
CA GLY A 67 -0.98 8.17 -12.06
C GLY A 67 -0.81 8.35 -10.54
N SER A 68 0.41 8.66 -10.11
CA SER A 68 0.74 8.94 -8.71
C SER A 68 -0.15 10.03 -8.09
N ASP A 69 -0.42 11.10 -8.83
CA ASP A 69 -1.28 12.20 -8.38
C ASP A 69 -2.73 11.75 -8.14
N GLN A 70 -3.29 10.95 -9.04
CA GLN A 70 -4.64 10.39 -8.89
C GLN A 70 -4.72 9.48 -7.67
N VAL A 71 -3.71 8.64 -7.45
CA VAL A 71 -3.66 7.75 -6.28
C VAL A 71 -3.57 8.55 -4.97
N ALA A 72 -2.75 9.60 -4.94
CA ALA A 72 -2.66 10.50 -3.81
C ALA A 72 -4.01 11.20 -3.54
N SER A 73 -4.73 11.58 -4.59
CA SER A 73 -6.08 12.16 -4.48
C SER A 73 -7.07 11.16 -3.87
N VAL A 74 -7.08 9.91 -4.34
CA VAL A 74 -7.94 8.83 -3.79
C VAL A 74 -7.64 8.59 -2.31
N LEU A 75 -6.37 8.53 -1.92
CA LEU A 75 -5.95 8.39 -0.52
C LEU A 75 -6.45 9.56 0.35
N ARG A 76 -6.38 10.79 -0.17
CA ARG A 76 -6.91 11.97 0.51
C ARG A 76 -8.43 11.94 0.64
N GLN A 77 -9.13 11.43 -0.38
CA GLN A 77 -10.58 11.31 -0.37
C GLN A 77 -11.09 10.20 0.56
N ALA A 78 -10.30 9.14 0.79
CA ALA A 78 -10.66 8.06 1.70
C ALA A 78 -10.85 8.53 3.16
N GLY A 79 -10.33 9.70 3.53
CA GLY A 79 -10.69 10.38 4.77
C GLY A 79 -10.21 9.64 6.03
N ALA A 80 -11.17 9.24 6.87
CA ALA A 80 -10.92 8.65 8.19
C ALA A 80 -10.62 7.14 8.15
N GLY A 81 -10.97 6.44 7.07
CA GLY A 81 -10.79 4.99 6.97
C GLY A 81 -10.51 4.58 5.54
N VAL A 82 -9.39 3.91 5.31
CA VAL A 82 -8.98 3.46 3.99
C VAL A 82 -8.71 1.97 3.98
N ARG A 83 -9.27 1.28 2.99
CA ARG A 83 -9.01 -0.13 2.75
C ARG A 83 -8.01 -0.29 1.62
N LEU A 84 -6.83 -0.79 1.89
CA LEU A 84 -5.78 -1.03 0.91
C LEU A 84 -5.78 -2.52 0.57
N VAL A 85 -5.79 -2.86 -0.71
CA VAL A 85 -5.50 -4.22 -1.16
C VAL A 85 -4.07 -4.21 -1.66
N VAL A 86 -3.20 -4.92 -0.95
CA VAL A 86 -1.78 -5.01 -1.26
C VAL A 86 -1.39 -6.40 -1.70
N ALA A 87 -0.40 -6.49 -2.57
CA ALA A 87 0.23 -7.72 -3.00
C ALA A 87 1.68 -7.72 -2.52
N ARG A 88 2.01 -8.67 -1.65
CA ARG A 88 3.36 -8.91 -1.20
C ARG A 88 4.04 -9.84 -2.19
N PRO A 89 5.08 -9.40 -2.93
CA PRO A 89 5.88 -10.33 -3.70
C PRO A 89 6.49 -11.36 -2.74
N SER A 90 6.43 -12.63 -3.09
CA SER A 90 7.07 -13.71 -2.33
C SER A 90 8.58 -13.60 -2.49
N GLU A 91 9.20 -12.59 -1.89
CA GLU A 91 10.64 -12.53 -1.68
C GLU A 91 10.97 -13.56 -0.60
N ALA A 92 10.99 -14.83 -0.99
CA ALA A 92 11.60 -15.90 -0.23
C ALA A 92 13.12 -15.65 -0.21
N GLY A 93 13.57 -14.71 0.61
CA GLY A 93 14.97 -14.31 0.62
C GLY A 93 15.27 -13.02 1.34
N SER A 94 14.90 -12.91 2.62
CA SER A 94 15.71 -12.10 3.53
C SER A 94 17.04 -12.83 3.70
N GLU A 95 17.99 -12.65 2.77
CA GLU A 95 19.39 -13.02 3.00
C GLU A 95 19.91 -12.11 4.13
N GLY A 96 20.07 -12.71 5.30
CA GLY A 96 20.69 -12.10 6.49
C GLY A 96 22.21 -12.19 6.46
#